data_AF-A0A562ZJJ1-F1
#
_entry.id   AF-A0A562ZJJ1-F1
#
_cell.length_a   1.000
_cell.length_b   1.000
_cell.length_c   1.000
_cell.angle_alpha   90.00
_cell.angle_beta   90.00
_cell.angle_gamma   90.00
#
_symmetry.space_group_name_H-M   'P 1'
#
loop_
_entity.id
_entity.type
_entity.pdbx_description
1 polymer ?
#
loop_
_entity_poly.entity_id
_entity_poly.type
_entity_poly.pdbx_seq_one_letter_code
_entity_poly.pdbx_strand_id
1 'polypeptide(L)' 'MARTHQGRPAYEIRYERNDAPDHMVVRSMVVCLKDSQLVVSCAGAGGAKAAVTGIEPVCSRILESLSITED' A
#
# COMPACT_ATOMS: atom_id res chain seq x y z
N MET A 1 -6.06 8.77 7.83
CA MET A 1 -5.78 10.12 7.29
C MET A 1 -5.66 9.99 5.78
N ALA A 2 -6.43 10.75 5.00
CA ALA A 2 -6.27 10.78 3.55
C ALA A 2 -4.92 11.45 3.24
N ARG A 3 -4.00 10.71 2.63
CA ARG A 3 -2.75 11.28 2.10
C ARG A 3 -3.01 11.67 0.64
N THR A 4 -2.31 12.67 0.15
CA THR A 4 -2.37 13.05 -1.27
C THR A 4 -1.18 12.44 -1.99
N HIS A 5 -1.43 11.61 -3.02
CA HIS A 5 -0.39 11.15 -3.95
C HIS A 5 -0.51 11.96 -5.24
N GLN A 6 0.51 12.75 -5.57
CA GLN A 6 0.50 13.63 -6.75
C GLN A 6 -0.73 14.56 -6.84
N GLY A 7 -1.23 15.04 -5.69
CA GLY A 7 -2.43 15.91 -5.64
C GLY A 7 -3.77 15.19 -5.72
N ARG A 8 -3.79 13.85 -5.81
CA ARG A 8 -5.01 13.02 -5.86
C ARG A 8 -5.34 12.44 -4.47
N PRO A 9 -6.62 12.24 -4.12
CA PRO A 9 -7.01 11.59 -2.87
C PRO A 9 -6.49 10.15 -2.84
N ALA A 10 -5.66 9.80 -1.85
CA ALA A 10 -5.21 8.44 -1.62
C ALA A 10 -5.68 7.91 -0.25
N TYR A 11 -6.15 6.67 -0.25
CA TYR A 11 -6.56 5.94 0.95
C TYR A 11 -5.61 4.79 1.21
N GLU A 12 -5.27 4.58 2.47
CA GLU A 12 -4.40 3.51 2.96
C GLU A 12 -5.23 2.44 3.67
N ILE A 13 -5.13 1.21 3.20
CA ILE A 13 -5.75 0.03 3.85
C ILE A 13 -4.61 -0.83 4.40
N ARG A 14 -4.65 -1.11 5.71
CA ARG A 14 -3.72 -2.02 6.41
C ARG A 14 -4.49 -3.28 6.81
N TYR A 15 -3.91 -4.45 6.54
CA TYR A 15 -4.46 -5.75 6.91
C TYR A 15 -3.42 -6.50 7.75
N GLU A 16 -3.80 -6.99 8.93
CA GLU A 16 -2.97 -7.83 9.80
C GLU A 16 -3.70 -9.16 10.02
N ARG A 17 -3.02 -10.30 9.77
CA ARG A 17 -3.56 -11.64 10.00
C ARG A 17 -2.95 -12.19 11.29
N ASN A 18 -3.71 -12.16 12.39
CA ASN A 18 -3.19 -12.44 13.74
C ASN A 18 -2.87 -13.90 14.08
N ASP A 19 -3.18 -14.88 13.22
CA ASP A 19 -3.02 -16.33 13.50
C ASP A 19 -2.20 -17.11 12.45
N ALA A 20 -1.45 -16.41 11.59
CA ALA A 20 -0.55 -17.06 10.63
C ALA A 20 0.90 -17.03 11.17
N PRO A 21 1.70 -18.09 10.93
CA PRO A 21 3.12 -18.09 11.34
C PRO A 21 3.91 -16.93 10.72
N ASP A 22 3.42 -16.38 9.60
CA ASP A 22 3.92 -15.16 8.97
C ASP A 22 2.89 -14.03 9.06
N HIS A 23 3.37 -12.84 9.42
CA HIS A 23 2.61 -11.61 9.33
C HIS A 23 2.64 -11.10 7.88
N MET A 24 1.45 -10.91 7.31
CA MET A 24 1.30 -10.24 6.03
C MET A 24 1.03 -8.75 6.28
N VAL A 25 1.80 -7.89 5.63
CA VAL A 25 1.53 -6.46 5.54
C VAL A 25 1.04 -6.16 4.14
N VAL A 26 -0.10 -5.48 4.06
CA VAL A 26 -0.65 -4.94 2.83
C VAL A 26 -0.73 -3.43 2.96
N ARG A 27 -0.22 -2.73 1.96
CA ARG A 27 -0.37 -1.28 1.78
C ARG A 27 -1.12 -1.07 0.49
N SER A 28 -2.16 -0.26 0.50
CA SER A 28 -2.94 0.05 -0.69
C SER A 28 -2.97 1.54 -0.92
N MET A 29 -3.07 1.93 -2.19
CA MET A 29 -3.33 3.28 -2.65
C MET A 29 -4.48 3.21 -3.64
N VAL A 30 -5.52 4.01 -3.39
CA VAL A 30 -6.59 4.22 -4.36
C VAL A 30 -6.24 5.44 -5.19
N VAL A 31 -6.37 5.32 -6.51
CA VAL A 31 -6.09 6.35 -7.49
C VAL A 31 -7.38 6.64 -8.23
N CYS A 32 -7.89 7.86 -8.05
CA CYS A 32 -9.03 8.34 -8.81
C CYS A 32 -8.58 8.74 -10.21
N LEU A 33 -9.18 8.13 -11.23
CA LEU A 33 -9.08 8.51 -12.64
C LEU A 33 -10.36 9.27 -13.03
N LYS A 34 -10.42 9.80 -14.26
CA LYS A 34 -11.56 10.61 -14.72
C LYS A 34 -12.92 9.90 -14.55
N ASP A 35 -13.01 8.65 -14.99
CA ASP A 35 -14.27 7.88 -15.05
C ASP A 35 -14.17 6.54 -14.30
N SER A 36 -13.09 6.30 -13.55
CA SER A 36 -12.84 5.03 -12.86
C SER A 36 -11.94 5.18 -11.63
N GLN A 37 -11.80 4.10 -10.87
CA GLN A 37 -10.89 4.02 -9.73
C GLN A 37 -9.94 2.84 -9.91
N LEU A 38 -8.67 3.07 -9.63
CA LEU A 38 -7.63 2.03 -9.62
C LEU A 38 -7.17 1.80 -8.18
N VAL A 39 -7.12 0.56 -7.74
CA VAL A 39 -6.54 0.17 -6.44
C VAL A 39 -5.21 -0.49 -6.70
N VAL A 40 -4.13 0.11 -6.18
CA VAL A 40 -2.79 -0.45 -6.26
C VAL A 40 -2.38 -0.92 -4.87
N SER A 41 -2.11 -2.21 -4.74
CA SER A 41 -1.70 -2.82 -3.47
C SER A 41 -0.29 -3.37 -3.57
N CYS A 42 0.53 -3.09 -2.56
CA CYS A 42 1.82 -3.71 -2.34
C CYS A 42 1.73 -4.54 -1.06
N ALA A 43 2.07 -5.83 -1.16
CA ALA A 43 1.99 -6.77 -0.06
C ALA A 43 3.29 -7.55 0.09
N GLY A 44 3.58 -7.95 1.32
CA GLY A 44 4.67 -8.88 1.65
C GLY A 44 4.35 -9.64 2.92
N ALA A 45 5.01 -10.79 3.10
CA ALA A 45 4.83 -11.66 4.26
C ALA A 45 6.18 -12.01 4.89
N GLY A 46 6.21 -12.13 6.22
CA GLY A 46 7.35 -12.62 6.97
C GLY A 46 7.08 -12.57 8.48
N GLY A 47 8.07 -12.96 9.30
CA GLY A 47 7.92 -12.90 10.76
C GLY A 47 7.53 -11.51 11.27
N ALA A 48 6.79 -11.43 12.38
CA ALA A 48 6.17 -10.21 12.92
C ALA A 48 7.06 -8.97 12.89
N LYS A 49 8.29 -9.08 13.39
CA LYS A 49 9.27 -7.98 13.40
C LYS A 49 9.66 -7.56 11.98
N ALA A 50 9.96 -8.51 11.09
CA ALA A 50 10.35 -8.22 9.71
C ALA A 50 9.20 -7.60 8.91
N ALA A 51 7.96 -8.01 9.19
CA ALA A 51 6.76 -7.45 8.58
C ALA A 51 6.62 -5.94 8.87
N VAL A 52 6.72 -5.55 10.14
CA VAL A 52 6.54 -4.15 10.56
C VAL A 52 7.75 -3.27 10.25
N THR A 53 8.97 -3.72 10.56
CA THR A 53 10.17 -2.84 10.43
C THR A 53 10.83 -2.91 9.05
N GLY A 54 10.57 -3.96 8.28
CA GLY A 54 11.22 -4.20 6.98
C GLY A 54 10.24 -4.08 5.82
N ILE A 55 9.19 -4.90 5.83
CA ILE A 55 8.25 -5.00 4.70
C ILE A 55 7.38 -3.75 4.58
N GLU A 56 6.80 -3.26 5.69
CA GLU A 56 5.92 -2.09 5.63
C GLU A 56 6.58 -0.82 5.03
N PRO A 57 7.81 -0.42 5.44
CA PRO A 57 8.47 0.75 4.84
C PRO A 57 8.89 0.52 3.38
N VAL A 58 9.13 -0.72 2.97
CA VAL A 58 9.40 -1.07 1.57
C VAL A 58 8.13 -0.92 0.74
N CYS A 59 7.02 -1.50 1.18
CA CYS A 59 5.72 -1.38 0.50
C CYS A 59 5.29 0.08 0.35
N SER A 60 5.51 0.91 1.39
CA SER A 60 5.23 2.34 1.34
C SER A 60 6.08 3.06 0.29
N ARG A 61 7.40 2.83 0.28
CA ARG A 61 8.31 3.44 -0.72
C ARG A 61 7.99 3.02 -2.15
N ILE A 62 7.62 1.75 -2.37
CA ILE A 62 7.20 1.28 -3.70
C ILE A 62 5.99 2.09 -4.17
N LEU A 63 4.94 2.17 -3.35
CA LEU A 63 3.72 2.91 -3.71
C LEU A 63 3.98 4.41 -3.91
N GLU A 64 4.81 5.03 -3.07
CA GLU A 64 5.20 6.44 -3.20
C GLU A 64 6.06 6.71 -4.45
N SER A 65 6.80 5.70 -4.94
CA SER A 65 7.63 5.83 -6.15
C SER A 65 6.87 5.63 -7.46
N LEU A 66 5.62 5.16 -7.42
CA LEU A 66 4.83 4.91 -8.62
C LEU A 66 4.49 6.21 -9.35
N SER A 67 4.91 6.28 -10.61
CA SER A 67 4.42 7.26 -11.57
C SER A 67 3.20 6.68 -12.28
N ILE A 68 2.08 7.40 -12.27
CA ILE A 68 0.82 6.97 -12.90
C ILE A 68 0.52 7.96 -14.02
N THR A 69 0.46 7.45 -15.25
CA THR A 69 0.12 8.19 -16.46
C THR A 69 -1.17 7.64 -17.04
N GLU A 70 -2.09 8.55 -17.40
CA GLU A 70 -3.28 8.25 -18.21
C GLU A 70 -2.90 8.59 -19.65
N ASP A 71 -2.49 7.59 -20.44
CA ASP A 71 -2.31 7.75 -21.90
C ASP A 71 -3.67 7.80 -22.61
#